data_AF-A8H4C3-F1
#
_entry.id   AF-A8H4C3-F1
#
_cell.length_a   1.000
_cell.length_b   1.000
_cell.length_c   1.000
_cell.angle_alpha   90.00
_cell.angle_beta   90.00
_cell.angle_gamma   90.00
#
_symmetry.space_group_name_H-M   'P 1'
#
loop_
_entity.id
_entity.type
_entity.pdbx_description
1 polymer ?
#
loop_
_entity_poly.entity_id
_entity_poly.type
_entity_poly.pdbx_seq_one_letter_code
_entity_poly.pdbx_strand_id
1 'polypeptide(L)'
;MNIILHQYDIHLIITTFLGFIMKRIYPLLLLLTATNVSQAGFEEHRTETQVSVNKAAVTVLPPAPDFEIIKVDTQGQPYRCEGNATITLDQGVTNLTTLKYFGTSISINIYDKNNSNINLALCNALKVIQEYHYLASNYSTYPHVINIKSINNEPEKTHHLDPKLTQLIKASIDWHDKTDGYFNIALSPVIDIWRGYRAQCKGERKSQDKCNIPTDAELNAAKPLININNIDLDVANNTIKMQAGMSIDLGGIAKGWMAEMVYRQLKNDGIDNFMINAGGNIRHYGLHPQGRQFTTAVEDPVCKKYNNSLEQCQSFAGQFHEVITGKDITVVSSGNYLRYYRVNGQEYHHIINPKTLYPKKAGISTTIVMNDNQIYADIISTALFLMPLNEAINYTNHNNDVEAIWYLNAAGDKKESNNFKDYRMSL
;
A
#
# COMPACT_ATOMS: atom_id res chain seq x y z
N MET A 1 54.53 -48.44 1.59
CA MET A 1 54.08 -49.24 2.75
C MET A 1 52.83 -50.00 2.34
N ASN A 2 52.53 -51.15 2.95
CA ASN A 2 51.66 -52.17 2.35
C ASN A 2 50.18 -52.16 2.82
N ILE A 3 49.26 -52.34 1.86
CA ILE A 3 48.13 -53.32 1.82
C ILE A 3 46.82 -53.09 2.63
N ILE A 4 45.67 -53.43 1.97
CA ILE A 4 44.28 -53.69 2.48
C ILE A 4 43.41 -52.45 2.84
N LEU A 5 42.07 -52.34 2.63
CA LEU A 5 41.00 -53.03 1.83
C LEU A 5 40.31 -51.94 0.90
N HIS A 6 39.23 -52.04 0.10
CA HIS A 6 37.98 -52.86 -0.02
C HIS A 6 36.84 -52.50 0.99
N GLN A 7 35.52 -52.55 0.68
CA GLN A 7 34.76 -52.91 -0.55
C GLN A 7 33.31 -52.30 -0.52
N TYR A 8 32.60 -52.32 -1.67
CA TYR A 8 31.18 -51.93 -1.90
C TYR A 8 30.83 -50.41 -1.82
N ASP A 9 29.82 -49.89 -2.56
CA ASP A 9 28.83 -50.54 -3.42
C ASP A 9 28.51 -49.75 -4.72
N ILE A 10 28.01 -50.41 -5.78
CA ILE A 10 27.73 -49.81 -7.09
C ILE A 10 26.38 -50.30 -7.66
N HIS A 11 25.25 -49.70 -7.24
CA HIS A 11 23.93 -49.98 -7.82
C HIS A 11 22.88 -48.86 -7.58
N LEU A 12 22.92 -47.75 -8.36
CA LEU A 12 21.71 -47.04 -8.83
C LEU A 12 21.96 -45.95 -9.92
N ILE A 13 22.73 -46.28 -10.96
CA ILE A 13 22.80 -45.48 -12.20
C ILE A 13 22.45 -46.44 -13.36
N ILE A 14 21.86 -45.90 -14.45
CA ILE A 14 21.29 -46.63 -15.62
C ILE A 14 19.85 -47.12 -15.40
N THR A 15 18.90 -46.16 -15.34
CA THR A 15 17.52 -46.15 -15.88
C THR A 15 16.84 -44.90 -15.29
N THR A 16 16.30 -43.93 -16.03
CA THR A 16 15.69 -43.94 -17.37
C THR A 16 16.07 -42.70 -18.18
N PHE A 17 16.89 -42.85 -19.24
CA PHE A 17 17.25 -41.75 -20.16
C PHE A 17 17.01 -42.12 -21.64
N LEU A 18 15.91 -42.85 -21.88
CA LEU A 18 15.43 -43.26 -23.21
C LEU A 18 13.91 -43.42 -23.13
N GLY A 19 13.18 -42.39 -23.56
CA GLY A 19 11.70 -42.32 -23.46
C GLY A 19 11.04 -41.21 -24.28
N PHE A 20 11.81 -40.44 -25.05
CA PHE A 20 11.30 -39.54 -26.08
C PHE A 20 11.29 -40.26 -27.43
N ILE A 21 10.41 -39.84 -28.34
CA ILE A 21 10.23 -40.38 -29.70
C ILE A 21 9.67 -41.82 -29.76
N MET A 22 8.34 -41.97 -29.60
CA MET A 22 7.49 -42.87 -30.42
C MET A 22 6.01 -42.84 -29.99
N LYS A 23 5.20 -41.97 -30.61
CA LYS A 23 3.79 -42.19 -31.03
C LYS A 23 3.10 -40.88 -31.48
N ARG A 24 3.14 -40.64 -32.80
CA ARG A 24 2.06 -39.97 -33.55
C ARG A 24 1.38 -41.05 -34.39
N ILE A 25 0.05 -41.05 -34.47
CA ILE A 25 -0.82 -41.45 -35.61
C ILE A 25 -2.30 -41.40 -35.15
N TYR A 26 -3.20 -41.11 -36.10
CA TYR A 26 -4.65 -40.79 -36.00
C TYR A 26 -5.55 -42.04 -36.37
N PRO A 27 -6.88 -41.97 -36.70
CA PRO A 27 -7.99 -41.01 -36.43
C PRO A 27 -9.35 -41.67 -36.00
N LEU A 28 -10.41 -40.84 -35.81
CA LEU A 28 -11.88 -40.93 -36.17
C LEU A 28 -12.72 -40.17 -35.10
N LEU A 29 -13.69 -39.26 -35.37
CA LEU A 29 -14.97 -39.30 -36.13
C LEU A 29 -15.99 -40.30 -35.55
N LEU A 30 -17.29 -40.05 -35.35
CA LEU A 30 -18.28 -38.95 -35.57
C LEU A 30 -19.31 -39.01 -34.40
N LEU A 31 -20.36 -38.18 -34.18
CA LEU A 31 -21.32 -37.52 -35.08
C LEU A 31 -22.11 -36.40 -34.33
N LEU A 32 -22.81 -35.53 -35.07
CA LEU A 32 -23.68 -34.47 -34.55
C LEU A 32 -25.00 -34.97 -33.92
N THR A 33 -25.57 -34.17 -33.01
CA THR A 33 -26.93 -33.61 -33.16
C THR A 33 -26.96 -32.17 -32.63
N ALA A 34 -27.92 -31.36 -33.12
CA ALA A 34 -28.17 -30.00 -32.67
C ALA A 34 -29.66 -29.81 -32.37
N THR A 35 -30.00 -29.08 -31.31
CA THR A 35 -31.37 -28.69 -30.98
C THR A 35 -31.42 -27.24 -30.49
N ASN A 36 -32.17 -26.40 -31.19
CA ASN A 36 -32.46 -25.03 -30.75
C ASN A 36 -33.51 -25.04 -29.63
N VAL A 37 -33.31 -24.27 -28.57
CA VAL A 37 -34.37 -23.88 -27.64
C VAL A 37 -34.21 -22.40 -27.27
N SER A 38 -35.24 -21.62 -27.62
CA SER A 38 -35.58 -20.24 -27.25
C SER A 38 -34.50 -19.30 -26.65
N GLN A 39 -34.32 -18.15 -27.30
CA GLN A 39 -34.09 -16.90 -26.57
C GLN A 39 -35.27 -16.65 -25.62
N ALA A 40 -34.99 -16.37 -24.35
CA ALA A 40 -35.95 -15.74 -23.43
C ALA A 40 -35.42 -14.34 -23.11
N GLY A 41 -36.19 -13.30 -23.42
CA GLY A 41 -35.79 -11.92 -23.17
C GLY A 41 -35.86 -11.59 -21.68
N PHE A 42 -34.75 -11.08 -21.13
CA PHE A 42 -34.80 -10.31 -19.89
C PHE A 42 -35.08 -8.85 -20.26
N GLU A 43 -36.33 -8.42 -20.08
CA GLU A 43 -36.67 -6.99 -20.15
C GLU A 43 -36.11 -6.30 -18.91
N GLU A 44 -35.02 -5.57 -19.09
CA GLU A 44 -34.41 -4.78 -18.03
C GLU A 44 -35.29 -3.54 -17.75
N HIS A 45 -36.25 -3.69 -16.84
CA HIS A 45 -37.13 -2.62 -16.38
C HIS A 45 -36.32 -1.50 -15.71
N ARG A 46 -35.92 -0.50 -16.51
CA ARG A 46 -35.33 0.75 -16.03
C ARG A 46 -36.39 1.58 -15.30
N THR A 47 -36.52 1.35 -14.00
CA THR A 47 -37.03 2.38 -13.09
C THR A 47 -35.98 3.47 -12.94
N GLU A 48 -36.21 4.63 -13.57
CA GLU A 48 -35.39 5.82 -13.37
C GLU A 48 -35.62 6.42 -11.97
N THR A 49 -35.13 5.72 -10.95
CA THR A 49 -34.99 6.29 -9.61
C THR A 49 -33.98 7.43 -9.71
N GLN A 50 -34.46 8.67 -9.72
CA GLN A 50 -33.60 9.85 -9.68
C GLN A 50 -32.84 9.88 -8.35
N VAL A 51 -31.66 9.26 -8.33
CA VAL A 51 -30.68 9.44 -7.26
C VAL A 51 -30.22 10.88 -7.34
N SER A 52 -30.75 11.72 -6.45
CA SER A 52 -30.30 13.09 -6.26
C SER A 52 -28.81 13.06 -5.92
N VAL A 53 -27.97 13.42 -6.88
CA VAL A 53 -26.53 13.59 -6.64
C VAL A 53 -26.38 14.80 -5.73
N ASN A 54 -26.37 14.54 -4.43
CA ASN A 54 -25.92 15.53 -3.45
C ASN A 54 -24.53 15.99 -3.89
N LYS A 55 -24.39 17.29 -4.12
CA LYS A 55 -23.07 17.89 -4.33
C LYS A 55 -22.27 17.67 -3.06
N ALA A 56 -21.38 16.68 -3.06
CA ALA A 56 -20.35 16.57 -2.05
C ALA A 56 -19.67 17.93 -1.94
N ALA A 57 -19.68 18.52 -0.75
CA ALA A 57 -19.09 19.83 -0.54
C ALA A 57 -17.58 19.71 -0.82
N VAL A 58 -17.13 20.31 -1.92
CA VAL A 58 -15.72 20.28 -2.35
C VAL A 58 -14.90 20.96 -1.26
N THR A 59 -14.37 20.11 -0.37
CA THR A 59 -13.66 20.55 0.82
C THR A 59 -12.20 20.64 0.43
N VAL A 60 -11.70 21.88 0.32
CA VAL A 60 -10.28 22.17 0.12
C VAL A 60 -9.47 21.35 1.13
N LEU A 61 -8.36 20.77 0.67
CA LEU A 61 -7.51 19.92 1.50
C LEU A 61 -7.13 20.65 2.79
N PRO A 62 -7.30 20.02 3.96
CA PRO A 62 -6.94 20.65 5.23
C PRO A 62 -5.42 20.85 5.26
N PRO A 63 -4.92 21.98 5.78
CA PRO A 63 -3.49 22.14 6.01
C PRO A 63 -2.97 21.00 6.87
N ALA A 64 -1.78 20.48 6.54
CA ALA A 64 -1.06 19.55 7.40
C ALA A 64 -0.94 20.15 8.83
N PRO A 65 -1.16 19.37 9.91
CA PRO A 65 -1.19 19.93 11.26
C PRO A 65 0.11 20.64 11.67
N ASP A 66 -0.03 21.63 12.56
CA ASP A 66 1.11 22.25 13.23
C ASP A 66 1.75 21.29 14.24
N PHE A 67 2.70 20.50 13.75
CA PHE A 67 3.50 19.61 14.57
C PHE A 67 4.68 20.36 15.20
N GLU A 68 4.63 20.57 16.52
CA GLU A 68 5.83 20.94 17.27
C GLU A 68 6.79 19.75 17.28
N ILE A 69 7.92 19.90 16.60
CA ILE A 69 8.98 18.88 16.57
C ILE A 69 9.77 19.00 17.87
N ILE A 70 9.25 18.36 18.92
CA ILE A 70 9.90 18.26 20.23
C ILE A 70 11.35 17.81 20.01
N LYS A 71 12.30 18.69 20.33
CA LYS A 71 13.73 18.37 20.18
C LYS A 71 14.04 17.11 20.98
N VAL A 72 14.58 16.10 20.29
CA VAL A 72 15.09 14.90 20.95
C VAL A 72 16.16 15.34 21.95
N ASP A 73 16.00 14.97 23.22
CA ASP A 73 17.01 15.23 24.23
C ASP A 73 18.30 14.44 23.89
N THR A 74 19.33 15.17 23.46
CA THR A 74 20.65 14.65 23.12
C THR A 74 21.58 14.54 24.34
N GLN A 75 21.11 14.81 25.55
CA GLN A 75 21.84 14.49 26.79
C GLN A 75 21.75 12.99 27.13
N GLY A 76 20.75 12.29 26.57
CA GLY A 76 20.76 10.82 26.47
C GLY A 76 21.73 10.32 25.38
N GLN A 77 22.27 9.10 25.56
CA GLN A 77 23.13 8.44 24.57
C GLN A 77 22.51 8.48 23.16
N PRO A 78 23.28 8.79 22.09
CA PRO A 78 22.74 8.89 20.74
C PRO A 78 22.11 7.57 20.29
N TYR A 79 20.97 7.66 19.60
CA TYR A 79 20.25 6.50 19.12
C TYR A 79 21.13 5.71 18.15
N ARG A 80 21.52 4.48 18.54
CA ARG A 80 22.39 3.65 17.71
C ARG A 80 21.57 2.99 16.61
N CYS A 81 21.81 3.40 15.36
CA CYS A 81 21.24 2.74 14.17
C CYS A 81 21.64 1.26 14.05
N GLU A 82 22.75 0.89 14.68
CA GLU A 82 23.43 -0.41 14.63
C GLU A 82 22.44 -1.58 14.78
N GLY A 83 22.34 -2.41 13.74
CA GLY A 83 21.46 -3.58 13.73
C GLY A 83 19.97 -3.28 13.51
N ASN A 84 19.51 -2.03 13.47
CA ASN A 84 18.13 -1.63 13.14
C ASN A 84 17.97 -1.12 11.69
N ALA A 85 19.05 -0.61 11.10
CA ALA A 85 19.17 -0.35 9.67
C ALA A 85 20.60 -0.60 9.19
N THR A 86 20.78 -0.69 7.88
CA THR A 86 22.08 -0.59 7.22
C THR A 86 22.26 0.84 6.72
N ILE A 87 23.43 1.44 6.95
CA ILE A 87 23.83 2.71 6.32
C ILE A 87 24.99 2.42 5.36
N THR A 88 24.92 3.01 4.17
CA THR A 88 25.88 2.85 3.07
C THR A 88 26.19 4.20 2.45
N LEU A 89 27.45 4.42 2.07
CA LEU A 89 27.89 5.59 1.29
C LEU A 89 28.32 5.09 -0.09
N ASP A 90 27.61 5.49 -1.15
CA ASP A 90 27.99 5.18 -2.54
C ASP A 90 27.89 6.42 -3.43
N GLN A 91 28.92 6.67 -4.25
CA GLN A 91 29.11 7.86 -5.11
C GLN A 91 28.92 9.22 -4.40
N GLY A 92 28.94 9.20 -3.05
CA GLY A 92 28.60 10.30 -2.15
C GLY A 92 27.10 10.65 -2.13
N VAL A 93 26.26 9.62 -2.16
CA VAL A 93 24.90 9.58 -1.60
C VAL A 93 24.98 8.70 -0.35
N THR A 94 24.47 9.17 0.78
CA THR A 94 24.39 8.35 1.99
C THR A 94 22.98 7.77 2.11
N ASN A 95 22.88 6.45 1.96
CA ASN A 95 21.62 5.71 2.00
C ASN A 95 21.48 4.95 3.33
N LEU A 96 20.39 5.16 4.05
CA LEU A 96 19.88 4.26 5.09
C LEU A 96 18.84 3.32 4.49
N THR A 97 18.86 2.04 4.85
CA THR A 97 17.81 1.08 4.47
C THR A 97 17.48 0.13 5.62
N THR A 98 16.18 -0.13 5.84
CA THR A 98 15.69 -1.07 6.85
C THR A 98 14.49 -1.88 6.34
N LEU A 99 14.37 -3.11 6.83
CA LEU A 99 13.28 -4.05 6.57
C LEU A 99 12.45 -4.37 7.84
N LYS A 100 12.79 -3.77 8.99
CA LYS A 100 12.20 -4.12 10.29
C LYS A 100 10.81 -3.52 10.55
N TYR A 101 10.49 -2.40 9.89
CA TYR A 101 9.40 -1.52 10.27
C TYR A 101 8.31 -1.47 9.18
N PHE A 102 7.05 -1.25 9.58
CA PHE A 102 5.87 -1.18 8.70
C PHE A 102 5.60 -2.39 7.78
N GLY A 103 6.35 -3.49 7.91
CA GLY A 103 6.19 -4.67 7.05
C GLY A 103 6.57 -4.42 5.59
N THR A 104 7.53 -3.53 5.35
CA THR A 104 8.02 -3.15 4.02
C THR A 104 9.49 -2.71 4.08
N SER A 105 10.11 -2.49 2.93
CA SER A 105 11.42 -1.83 2.83
C SER A 105 11.26 -0.31 2.96
N ILE A 106 12.00 0.31 3.87
CA ILE A 106 12.11 1.77 3.98
C ILE A 106 13.56 2.16 3.68
N SER A 107 13.76 3.14 2.80
CA SER A 107 15.06 3.75 2.55
C SER A 107 15.02 5.29 2.57
N ILE A 108 16.17 5.88 2.91
CA ILE A 108 16.38 7.33 2.96
C ILE A 108 17.73 7.60 2.30
N ASN A 109 17.71 8.29 1.16
CA ASN A 109 18.90 8.68 0.41
C ASN A 109 19.16 10.17 0.66
N ILE A 110 20.30 10.51 1.24
CA ILE A 110 20.73 11.88 1.48
C ILE A 110 21.80 12.27 0.46
N TYR A 111 21.57 13.40 -0.20
CA TYR A 111 22.31 13.88 -1.37
C TYR A 111 23.21 15.08 -1.04
N ASP A 112 23.81 15.03 0.15
CA ASP A 112 24.79 16.00 0.64
C ASP A 112 26.15 15.29 0.84
N LYS A 113 27.22 15.88 0.32
CA LYS A 113 28.59 15.34 0.38
C LYS A 113 29.47 15.98 1.46
N ASN A 114 29.04 17.10 2.03
CA ASN A 114 29.86 17.97 2.87
C ASN A 114 29.36 18.02 4.32
N ASN A 115 28.11 17.64 4.58
CA ASN A 115 27.52 17.66 5.92
C ASN A 115 28.01 16.50 6.79
N SER A 116 28.71 16.83 7.89
CA SER A 116 29.26 15.85 8.84
C SER A 116 28.19 15.09 9.64
N ASN A 117 26.96 15.59 9.70
CA ASN A 117 25.94 15.16 10.65
C ASN A 117 24.97 14.12 10.05
N ILE A 118 25.16 13.74 8.78
CA ILE A 118 24.26 12.86 8.02
C ILE A 118 23.96 11.54 8.77
N ASN A 119 24.97 10.90 9.37
CA ASN A 119 24.75 9.66 10.12
C ASN A 119 23.88 9.87 11.38
N LEU A 120 23.97 11.03 12.03
CA LEU A 120 23.11 11.38 13.17
C LEU A 120 21.68 11.66 12.70
N ALA A 121 21.52 12.43 11.62
CA ALA A 121 20.22 12.72 11.02
C ALA A 121 19.49 11.44 10.56
N LEU A 122 20.23 10.48 9.98
CA LEU A 122 19.69 9.15 9.63
C LEU A 122 19.28 8.34 10.87
N CYS A 123 19.99 8.45 11.99
CA CYS A 123 19.57 7.80 13.23
C CYS A 123 18.39 8.49 13.93
N ASN A 124 18.27 9.81 13.83
CA ASN A 124 17.07 10.55 14.25
C ASN A 124 15.85 10.11 13.42
N ALA A 125 16.00 10.06 12.09
CA ALA A 125 14.98 9.55 11.17
C ALA A 125 14.59 8.09 11.46
N LEU A 126 15.56 7.22 11.75
CA LEU A 126 15.29 5.81 12.12
C LEU A 126 14.53 5.69 13.44
N LYS A 127 14.80 6.56 14.42
CA LYS A 127 14.02 6.65 15.66
C LYS A 127 12.56 7.04 15.38
N VAL A 128 12.31 8.00 14.48
CA VAL A 128 10.95 8.38 14.04
C VAL A 128 10.24 7.22 13.32
N ILE A 129 10.94 6.49 12.45
CA ILE A 129 10.41 5.25 11.81
C ILE A 129 9.99 4.22 12.89
N GLN A 130 10.85 3.98 13.89
CA GLN A 130 10.57 3.01 14.95
C GLN A 130 9.38 3.43 15.84
N GLU A 131 9.32 4.70 16.23
CA GLU A 131 8.27 5.25 17.09
C GLU A 131 6.89 5.11 16.44
N TYR A 132 6.72 5.61 15.22
CA TYR A 132 5.44 5.48 14.51
C TYR A 132 5.11 4.04 14.13
N HIS A 133 6.10 3.16 13.89
CA HIS A 133 5.83 1.74 13.72
C HIS A 133 5.22 1.12 14.98
N TYR A 134 5.77 1.40 16.16
CA TYR A 134 5.26 0.85 17.41
C TYR A 134 3.86 1.38 17.74
N LEU A 135 3.61 2.69 17.57
CA LEU A 135 2.31 3.31 17.79
C LEU A 135 1.21 2.82 16.81
N ALA A 136 1.53 2.67 15.53
CA ALA A 136 0.54 2.32 14.49
C ALA A 136 0.33 0.81 14.27
N SER A 137 1.09 -0.07 14.94
CA SER A 137 1.03 -1.53 14.69
C SER A 137 -0.28 -2.15 15.17
N ASN A 138 -1.04 -2.71 14.23
CA ASN A 138 -2.18 -3.62 14.48
C ASN A 138 -1.73 -5.10 14.62
N TYR A 139 -0.42 -5.39 14.59
CA TYR A 139 0.12 -6.76 14.53
C TYR A 139 0.76 -7.24 15.83
N SER A 140 1.23 -6.33 16.68
CA SER A 140 1.92 -6.67 17.93
C SER A 140 1.78 -5.55 18.94
N THR A 141 1.67 -5.91 20.22
CA THR A 141 1.85 -4.98 21.35
C THR A 141 3.35 -4.83 21.65
N TYR A 142 3.74 -3.73 22.30
CA TYR A 142 5.12 -3.51 22.75
C TYR A 142 5.13 -3.10 24.23
N PRO A 143 6.14 -3.48 25.03
CA PRO A 143 6.23 -3.06 26.43
C PRO A 143 6.17 -1.54 26.57
N HIS A 144 5.36 -1.05 27.50
CA HIS A 144 5.14 0.38 27.79
C HIS A 144 4.54 1.21 26.64
N VAL A 145 4.04 0.59 25.55
CA VAL A 145 3.37 1.30 24.45
C VAL A 145 1.89 0.90 24.36
N ILE A 146 1.00 1.86 24.52
CA ILE A 146 -0.40 1.73 24.11
C ILE A 146 -0.47 2.06 22.62
N ASN A 147 -0.74 1.04 21.81
CA ASN A 147 -0.79 1.14 20.36
C ASN A 147 -2.10 0.59 19.79
N ILE A 148 -2.24 0.65 18.47
CA ILE A 148 -3.42 0.10 17.76
C ILE A 148 -3.74 -1.34 18.17
N LYS A 149 -2.74 -2.23 18.33
CA LYS A 149 -3.00 -3.60 18.80
C LYS A 149 -3.46 -3.66 20.25
N SER A 150 -2.94 -2.83 21.15
CA SER A 150 -3.43 -2.73 22.53
C SER A 150 -4.89 -2.25 22.59
N ILE A 151 -5.24 -1.22 21.82
CA ILE A 151 -6.61 -0.68 21.72
C ILE A 151 -7.56 -1.77 21.18
N ASN A 152 -7.19 -2.43 20.08
CA ASN A 152 -8.00 -3.46 19.42
C ASN A 152 -8.14 -4.76 20.23
N ASN A 153 -7.33 -4.99 21.28
CA ASN A 153 -7.48 -6.14 22.17
C ASN A 153 -8.53 -5.90 23.27
N GLU A 154 -8.76 -4.65 23.66
CA GLU A 154 -9.68 -4.25 24.73
C GLU A 154 -10.49 -3.02 24.30
N PRO A 155 -11.29 -3.07 23.21
CA PRO A 155 -11.89 -1.86 22.61
C PRO A 155 -12.81 -1.10 23.56
N GLU A 156 -13.52 -1.80 24.45
CA GLU A 156 -14.48 -1.24 25.41
C GLU A 156 -13.82 -0.55 26.63
N LYS A 157 -12.49 -0.61 26.72
CA LYS A 157 -11.69 0.02 27.78
C LYS A 157 -11.24 1.40 27.32
N THR A 158 -11.25 2.37 28.23
CA THR A 158 -10.61 3.67 27.97
C THR A 158 -9.09 3.49 28.01
N HIS A 159 -8.43 3.71 26.88
CA HIS A 159 -6.97 3.67 26.75
C HIS A 159 -6.40 5.08 26.74
N HIS A 160 -5.34 5.34 27.50
CA HIS A 160 -4.54 6.57 27.39
C HIS A 160 -3.49 6.41 26.28
N LEU A 161 -3.39 7.41 25.40
CA LEU A 161 -2.57 7.37 24.19
C LEU A 161 -1.34 8.28 24.28
N ASP A 162 -0.33 7.96 23.48
CA ASP A 162 0.69 8.94 23.09
C ASP A 162 0.03 10.03 22.21
N PRO A 163 0.28 11.33 22.44
CA PRO A 163 -0.30 12.41 21.64
C PRO A 163 -0.08 12.30 20.13
N LYS A 164 1.04 11.69 19.69
CA LYS A 164 1.31 11.43 18.26
C LYS A 164 0.33 10.42 17.68
N LEU A 165 -0.09 9.42 18.48
CA LEU A 165 -1.12 8.47 18.09
C LEU A 165 -2.51 9.10 18.15
N THR A 166 -2.80 9.94 19.16
CA THR A 166 -4.04 10.74 19.21
C THR A 166 -4.21 11.60 17.96
N GLN A 167 -3.18 12.33 17.55
CA GLN A 167 -3.19 13.17 16.34
C GLN A 167 -3.37 12.34 15.05
N LEU A 168 -2.67 11.21 14.94
CA LEU A 168 -2.78 10.29 13.80
C LEU A 168 -4.18 9.67 13.68
N ILE A 169 -4.79 9.24 14.80
CA ILE A 169 -6.17 8.72 14.81
C ILE A 169 -7.17 9.85 14.53
N LYS A 170 -7.03 11.04 15.14
CA LYS A 170 -7.90 12.18 14.86
C LYS A 170 -7.89 12.55 13.38
N ALA A 171 -6.71 12.70 12.79
CA ALA A 171 -6.58 12.98 11.36
C ALA A 171 -7.19 11.86 10.50
N SER A 172 -7.11 10.61 10.93
CA SER A 172 -7.76 9.48 10.24
C SER A 172 -9.28 9.57 10.26
N ILE A 173 -9.87 10.00 11.38
CA ILE A 173 -11.33 10.21 11.52
C ILE A 173 -11.74 11.42 10.67
N ASP A 174 -11.02 12.54 10.78
CA ASP A 174 -11.23 13.75 9.99
C ASP A 174 -11.19 13.51 8.46
N TRP A 175 -10.55 12.42 8.01
CA TRP A 175 -10.37 12.06 6.61
C TRP A 175 -11.40 11.09 6.05
N HIS A 176 -12.24 10.49 6.90
CA HIS A 176 -13.38 9.68 6.46
C HIS A 176 -14.36 10.53 5.64
N ASP A 177 -14.85 11.63 6.22
CA ASP A 177 -15.88 12.45 5.58
C ASP A 177 -15.33 13.21 4.35
N LYS A 178 -14.04 13.61 4.39
CA LYS A 178 -13.35 14.24 3.24
C LYS A 178 -13.17 13.30 2.03
N THR A 179 -13.38 12.00 2.21
CA THR A 179 -13.34 11.00 1.15
C THR A 179 -14.70 10.33 0.93
N ASP A 180 -15.79 10.93 1.43
CA ASP A 180 -17.14 10.35 1.41
C ASP A 180 -17.16 8.89 1.90
N GLY A 181 -16.40 8.61 2.97
CA GLY A 181 -16.24 7.28 3.56
C GLY A 181 -15.44 6.26 2.75
N TYR A 182 -14.74 6.65 1.66
CA TYR A 182 -13.85 5.73 0.93
C TYR A 182 -12.58 5.39 1.72
N PHE A 183 -12.12 6.28 2.60
CA PHE A 183 -11.15 5.94 3.65
C PHE A 183 -11.88 5.72 4.98
N ASN A 184 -11.64 4.59 5.64
CA ASN A 184 -12.23 4.29 6.95
C ASN A 184 -11.28 3.39 7.75
N ILE A 185 -10.73 3.89 8.86
CA ILE A 185 -9.84 3.10 9.73
C ILE A 185 -10.57 2.02 10.53
N ALA A 186 -11.88 2.17 10.79
CA ALA A 186 -12.69 1.18 11.50
C ALA A 186 -13.03 -0.06 10.65
N LEU A 187 -12.50 -0.17 9.43
CA LEU A 187 -12.75 -1.29 8.51
C LEU A 187 -12.06 -2.60 8.93
N SER A 188 -11.25 -2.63 10.01
CA SER A 188 -10.46 -3.82 10.40
C SER A 188 -11.29 -5.11 10.53
N PRO A 189 -12.50 -5.14 11.15
CA PRO A 189 -13.30 -6.36 11.23
C PRO A 189 -13.60 -6.99 9.86
N VAL A 190 -13.85 -6.17 8.84
CA VAL A 190 -14.08 -6.62 7.46
C VAL A 190 -12.77 -6.99 6.76
N ILE A 191 -11.71 -6.20 6.96
CA ILE A 191 -10.37 -6.49 6.44
C ILE A 191 -9.88 -7.85 6.97
N ASP A 192 -10.11 -8.15 8.25
CA ASP A 192 -9.67 -9.38 8.91
C ASP A 192 -10.43 -10.63 8.43
N ILE A 193 -11.72 -10.51 8.12
CA ILE A 193 -12.48 -11.55 7.41
C ILE A 193 -11.82 -11.85 6.05
N TRP A 194 -11.59 -10.83 5.21
CA TRP A 194 -10.90 -11.00 3.91
C TRP A 194 -9.45 -11.49 4.04
N ARG A 195 -8.75 -11.09 5.10
CA ARG A 195 -7.38 -11.52 5.46
C ARG A 195 -7.37 -13.01 5.80
N GLY A 196 -8.39 -13.49 6.55
CA GLY A 196 -8.61 -14.90 6.88
C GLY A 196 -8.84 -15.78 5.65
N TYR A 197 -9.83 -15.43 4.80
CA TYR A 197 -10.11 -16.18 3.57
C TYR A 197 -8.88 -16.23 2.63
N ARG A 198 -8.18 -15.10 2.44
CA ARG A 198 -6.93 -15.05 1.68
C ARG A 198 -5.83 -15.94 2.28
N ALA A 199 -5.71 -16.00 3.61
CA ALA A 199 -4.72 -16.85 4.30
C ALA A 199 -5.06 -18.35 4.27
N GLN A 200 -6.33 -18.71 4.02
CA GLN A 200 -6.77 -20.08 3.74
C GLN A 200 -6.55 -20.49 2.27
N CYS A 201 -6.48 -19.54 1.33
CA CYS A 201 -6.26 -19.80 -0.09
C CYS A 201 -4.77 -20.11 -0.42
N LYS A 202 -4.30 -21.27 0.06
CA LYS A 202 -2.91 -21.76 -0.08
C LYS A 202 -2.85 -23.27 -0.26
N GLY A 203 -1.71 -23.77 -0.73
CA GLY A 203 -1.49 -25.20 -0.97
C GLY A 203 -2.55 -25.81 -1.90
N GLU A 204 -3.02 -27.00 -1.55
CA GLU A 204 -4.04 -27.74 -2.31
C GLU A 204 -5.32 -26.94 -2.59
N ARG A 205 -5.78 -26.11 -1.65
CA ARG A 205 -6.98 -25.28 -1.89
C ARG A 205 -6.78 -24.31 -3.06
N LYS A 206 -5.56 -23.81 -3.24
CA LYS A 206 -5.21 -22.90 -4.35
C LYS A 206 -4.96 -23.65 -5.67
N SER A 207 -4.39 -24.86 -5.64
CA SER A 207 -4.16 -25.64 -6.87
C SER A 207 -5.39 -26.39 -7.37
N GLN A 208 -6.39 -26.64 -6.53
CA GLN A 208 -7.65 -27.31 -6.88
C GLN A 208 -8.82 -26.32 -7.11
N ASP A 209 -8.57 -25.00 -7.16
CA ASP A 209 -9.55 -23.89 -7.17
C ASP A 209 -10.67 -24.03 -6.10
N LYS A 210 -10.29 -24.49 -4.90
CA LYS A 210 -11.13 -24.62 -3.69
C LYS A 210 -10.89 -23.47 -2.72
N CYS A 211 -10.65 -22.27 -3.25
CA CYS A 211 -10.64 -21.04 -2.47
C CYS A 211 -12.06 -20.45 -2.45
N ASN A 212 -12.46 -19.92 -1.29
CA ASN A 212 -13.78 -19.31 -1.11
C ASN A 212 -13.64 -17.80 -0.87
N ILE A 213 -14.73 -17.06 -1.06
CA ILE A 213 -14.89 -15.69 -0.59
C ILE A 213 -15.73 -15.66 0.72
N PRO A 214 -15.66 -14.59 1.52
CA PRO A 214 -16.63 -14.34 2.59
C PRO A 214 -18.06 -14.31 2.06
N THR A 215 -19.00 -14.79 2.88
CA THR A 215 -20.43 -14.70 2.64
C THR A 215 -20.97 -13.31 2.98
N ASP A 216 -22.08 -12.91 2.35
CA ASP A 216 -22.80 -11.70 2.72
C ASP A 216 -23.24 -11.70 4.19
N ALA A 217 -23.50 -12.87 4.79
CA ALA A 217 -23.85 -12.99 6.20
C ALA A 217 -22.70 -12.57 7.14
N GLU A 218 -21.47 -13.05 6.87
CA GLU A 218 -20.28 -12.66 7.63
C GLU A 218 -19.98 -11.15 7.48
N LEU A 219 -20.07 -10.62 6.25
CA LEU A 219 -19.80 -9.22 5.97
C LEU A 219 -20.86 -8.29 6.59
N ASN A 220 -22.14 -8.63 6.51
CA ASN A 220 -23.21 -7.84 7.15
C ASN A 220 -23.17 -7.93 8.68
N ALA A 221 -22.72 -9.04 9.27
CA ALA A 221 -22.48 -9.14 10.71
C ALA A 221 -21.34 -8.22 11.19
N ALA A 222 -20.31 -8.00 10.35
CA ALA A 222 -19.22 -7.06 10.63
C ALA A 222 -19.59 -5.58 10.34
N LYS A 223 -20.60 -5.31 9.51
CA LYS A 223 -21.03 -3.95 9.11
C LYS A 223 -21.32 -2.98 10.27
N PRO A 224 -22.01 -3.33 11.37
CA PRO A 224 -22.19 -2.41 12.51
C PRO A 224 -20.88 -2.09 13.26
N LEU A 225 -19.81 -2.84 13.03
CA LEU A 225 -18.50 -2.68 13.67
C LEU A 225 -17.56 -1.75 12.88
N ILE A 226 -18.00 -1.19 11.73
CA ILE A 226 -17.18 -0.29 10.91
C ILE A 226 -17.68 1.17 10.90
N ASN A 227 -18.70 1.52 11.70
CA ASN A 227 -19.15 2.91 11.83
C ASN A 227 -18.10 3.73 12.58
N ILE A 228 -17.43 4.65 11.89
CA ILE A 228 -16.33 5.44 12.48
C ILE A 228 -16.80 6.35 13.63
N ASN A 229 -18.07 6.74 13.64
CA ASN A 229 -18.69 7.53 14.71
C ASN A 229 -18.84 6.78 16.04
N ASN A 230 -18.56 5.47 16.07
CA ASN A 230 -18.52 4.67 17.30
C ASN A 230 -17.11 4.63 17.93
N ILE A 231 -16.17 5.44 17.43
CA ILE A 231 -14.87 5.72 18.07
C ILE A 231 -15.04 6.98 18.93
N ASP A 232 -14.94 6.79 20.25
CA ASP A 232 -14.90 7.87 21.24
C ASP A 232 -13.43 8.27 21.46
N LEU A 233 -13.02 9.42 20.91
CA LEU A 233 -11.64 9.93 20.95
C LEU A 233 -11.60 11.31 21.63
N ASP A 234 -11.15 11.33 22.88
CA ASP A 234 -10.88 12.58 23.60
C ASP A 234 -9.46 13.07 23.26
N VAL A 235 -9.40 14.05 22.36
CA VAL A 235 -8.14 14.67 21.90
C VAL A 235 -7.48 15.51 23.01
N ALA A 236 -8.25 16.03 23.98
CA ALA A 236 -7.71 16.88 25.05
C ALA A 236 -7.06 16.03 26.15
N ASN A 237 -7.73 14.95 26.57
CA ASN A 237 -7.22 14.02 27.59
C ASN A 237 -6.36 12.88 27.01
N ASN A 238 -6.20 12.82 25.67
CA ASN A 238 -5.51 11.77 24.94
C ASN A 238 -6.04 10.37 25.31
N THR A 239 -7.35 10.18 25.22
CA THR A 239 -7.98 8.87 25.44
C THR A 239 -8.79 8.38 24.25
N ILE A 240 -8.92 7.07 24.12
CA ILE A 240 -9.79 6.42 23.14
C ILE A 240 -10.59 5.29 23.78
N LYS A 241 -11.81 5.09 23.30
CA LYS A 241 -12.70 3.97 23.59
C LYS A 241 -13.52 3.62 22.33
N MET A 242 -13.93 2.37 22.18
CA MET A 242 -14.79 1.90 21.09
C MET A 242 -15.84 0.92 21.63
N GLN A 243 -16.88 0.61 20.85
CA GLN A 243 -17.82 -0.47 21.20
C GLN A 243 -17.17 -1.87 21.10
N ALA A 244 -17.80 -2.87 21.72
CA ALA A 244 -17.43 -4.28 21.60
C ALA A 244 -17.22 -4.71 20.13
N GLY A 245 -16.15 -5.46 19.87
CA GLY A 245 -15.84 -6.02 18.55
C GLY A 245 -15.30 -5.04 17.49
N MET A 246 -15.26 -3.73 17.75
CA MET A 246 -14.55 -2.80 16.87
C MET A 246 -13.04 -3.03 16.89
N SER A 247 -12.40 -2.74 15.77
CA SER A 247 -10.95 -2.63 15.65
C SER A 247 -10.58 -1.66 14.52
N ILE A 248 -9.49 -0.93 14.72
CA ILE A 248 -8.99 0.07 13.76
C ILE A 248 -7.67 -0.37 13.11
N ASP A 249 -7.47 -0.06 11.83
CA ASP A 249 -6.22 -0.34 11.09
C ASP A 249 -5.73 0.93 10.38
N LEU A 250 -4.49 1.34 10.66
CA LEU A 250 -3.89 2.58 10.13
C LEU A 250 -3.04 2.36 8.87
N GLY A 251 -3.10 1.18 8.23
CA GLY A 251 -2.21 0.81 7.11
C GLY A 251 -2.28 1.70 5.86
N GLY A 252 -3.37 2.47 5.69
CA GLY A 252 -3.57 3.45 4.62
C GLY A 252 -3.24 4.91 4.97
N ILE A 253 -2.65 5.17 6.13
CA ILE A 253 -2.22 6.53 6.55
C ILE A 253 -0.83 6.53 7.19
N ALA A 254 -0.51 5.51 8.01
CA ALA A 254 0.65 5.55 8.89
C ALA A 254 2.00 5.57 8.16
N LYS A 255 2.05 5.13 6.89
CA LYS A 255 3.28 5.20 6.07
C LYS A 255 3.52 6.63 5.56
N GLY A 256 2.47 7.28 5.04
CA GLY A 256 2.51 8.68 4.62
C GLY A 256 2.81 9.61 5.80
N TRP A 257 2.15 9.39 6.93
CA TRP A 257 2.40 10.15 8.17
C TRP A 257 3.83 10.00 8.66
N MET A 258 4.34 8.77 8.76
CA MET A 258 5.74 8.53 9.13
C MET A 258 6.72 9.16 8.14
N ALA A 259 6.46 9.11 6.84
CA ALA A 259 7.31 9.72 5.83
C ALA A 259 7.36 11.27 5.94
N GLU A 260 6.24 11.93 6.23
CA GLU A 260 6.21 13.37 6.55
C GLU A 260 6.99 13.68 7.83
N MET A 261 6.86 12.85 8.88
CA MET A 261 7.58 13.04 10.14
C MET A 261 9.10 12.84 9.97
N VAL A 262 9.53 11.89 9.15
CA VAL A 262 10.93 11.71 8.74
C VAL A 262 11.41 12.91 7.91
N TYR A 263 10.62 13.39 6.95
CA TYR A 263 10.91 14.59 6.16
C TYR A 263 11.12 15.82 7.08
N ARG A 264 10.25 16.02 8.06
CA ARG A 264 10.37 17.10 9.06
C ARG A 264 11.61 16.95 9.95
N GLN A 265 11.91 15.74 10.41
CA GLN A 265 13.11 15.48 11.20
C GLN A 265 14.40 15.78 10.41
N LEU A 266 14.50 15.30 9.17
CA LEU A 266 15.67 15.54 8.32
C LEU A 266 15.86 17.03 7.99
N LYS A 267 14.77 17.79 7.79
CA LYS A 267 14.84 19.25 7.65
C LYS A 267 15.32 19.94 8.93
N ASN A 268 14.85 19.51 10.10
CA ASN A 268 15.32 20.05 11.38
C ASN A 268 16.79 19.71 11.68
N ASP A 269 17.29 18.58 11.18
CA ASP A 269 18.71 18.20 11.24
C ASP A 269 19.57 18.90 10.15
N GLY A 270 18.98 19.81 9.36
CA GLY A 270 19.70 20.62 8.36
C GLY A 270 20.02 19.90 7.05
N ILE A 271 19.24 18.89 6.67
CA ILE A 271 19.43 18.14 5.42
C ILE A 271 18.51 18.70 4.33
N ASP A 272 19.07 19.43 3.36
CA ASP A 272 18.28 20.12 2.31
C ASP A 272 18.04 19.34 1.02
N ASN A 273 18.65 18.17 0.83
CA ASN A 273 18.49 17.35 -0.38
C ASN A 273 18.38 15.86 -0.01
N PHE A 274 17.18 15.28 -0.09
CA PHE A 274 16.96 13.87 0.23
C PHE A 274 15.77 13.24 -0.52
N MET A 275 15.77 11.91 -0.59
CA MET A 275 14.63 11.11 -1.06
C MET A 275 14.30 10.00 -0.05
N ILE A 276 13.05 9.95 0.41
CA ILE A 276 12.51 8.88 1.25
C ILE A 276 11.71 7.93 0.37
N ASN A 277 11.84 6.61 0.56
CA ASN A 277 10.97 5.60 -0.03
C ASN A 277 10.46 4.70 1.11
N ALA A 278 9.17 4.80 1.44
CA ALA A 278 8.50 3.97 2.44
C ALA A 278 7.60 2.92 1.76
N GLY A 279 8.22 1.95 1.06
CA GLY A 279 7.52 0.84 0.43
C GLY A 279 6.72 1.19 -0.82
N GLY A 280 7.19 2.19 -1.60
CA GLY A 280 6.49 2.74 -2.76
C GLY A 280 5.84 4.10 -2.51
N ASN A 281 5.74 4.54 -1.25
CA ASN A 281 5.44 5.93 -0.90
C ASN A 281 6.75 6.74 -0.97
N ILE A 282 6.95 7.51 -2.04
CA ILE A 282 8.18 8.28 -2.29
C ILE A 282 7.98 9.75 -1.87
N ARG A 283 8.96 10.34 -1.20
CA ARG A 283 9.07 11.79 -0.97
C ARG A 283 10.39 12.30 -1.58
N HIS A 284 10.31 13.28 -2.47
CA HIS A 284 11.43 14.12 -2.88
C HIS A 284 11.52 15.35 -1.95
N TYR A 285 12.73 15.81 -1.62
CA TYR A 285 12.97 17.15 -1.07
C TYR A 285 14.29 17.70 -1.58
N GLY A 286 14.30 18.97 -1.98
CA GLY A 286 15.46 19.62 -2.59
C GLY A 286 15.67 19.20 -4.04
N LEU A 287 16.92 19.19 -4.48
CA LEU A 287 17.35 18.84 -5.83
C LEU A 287 18.37 17.68 -5.81
N HIS A 288 18.45 16.98 -6.93
CA HIS A 288 19.51 16.00 -7.16
C HIS A 288 20.88 16.72 -7.24
N PRO A 289 22.02 16.11 -6.85
CA PRO A 289 23.35 16.75 -6.85
C PRO A 289 23.85 17.32 -8.21
N GLN A 290 23.12 17.06 -9.28
CA GLN A 290 23.36 17.60 -10.63
C GLN A 290 22.56 18.89 -10.89
N GLY A 291 21.92 19.49 -9.87
CA GLY A 291 21.08 20.69 -9.99
C GLY A 291 19.69 20.46 -10.61
N ARG A 292 19.35 19.21 -10.94
CA ARG A 292 18.06 18.81 -11.54
C ARG A 292 17.05 18.37 -10.49
N GLN A 293 15.77 18.34 -10.87
CA GLN A 293 14.72 17.69 -10.08
C GLN A 293 15.01 16.19 -9.86
N PHE A 294 14.46 15.64 -8.78
CA PHE A 294 14.43 14.20 -8.54
C PHE A 294 13.42 13.51 -9.47
N THR A 295 13.66 12.22 -9.73
CA THR A 295 12.94 11.42 -10.72
C THR A 295 12.57 10.07 -10.13
N THR A 296 11.29 9.69 -10.23
CA THR A 296 10.74 8.42 -9.77
C THR A 296 10.07 7.72 -10.93
N ALA A 297 10.51 6.50 -11.25
CA ALA A 297 9.84 5.65 -12.24
C ALA A 297 8.74 4.82 -11.56
N VAL A 298 7.55 4.79 -12.16
CA VAL A 298 6.38 4.07 -11.63
C VAL A 298 6.33 2.69 -12.26
N GLU A 299 6.55 1.65 -11.47
CA GLU A 299 6.52 0.25 -11.92
C GLU A 299 5.21 -0.07 -12.63
N ASP A 300 5.28 -0.68 -13.82
CA ASP A 300 4.10 -1.18 -14.50
C ASP A 300 3.43 -2.25 -13.61
N PRO A 301 2.15 -2.08 -13.22
CA PRO A 301 1.52 -2.94 -12.24
C PRO A 301 1.26 -4.35 -12.77
N VAL A 302 1.21 -4.53 -14.09
CA VAL A 302 1.12 -5.86 -14.73
C VAL A 302 2.50 -6.52 -14.68
N CYS A 303 3.57 -5.83 -15.06
CA CYS A 303 4.93 -6.35 -14.91
C CYS A 303 5.23 -6.74 -13.46
N LYS A 304 4.92 -5.88 -12.49
CA LYS A 304 5.09 -6.15 -11.06
C LYS A 304 4.30 -7.38 -10.60
N LYS A 305 3.04 -7.52 -11.03
CA LYS A 305 2.18 -8.68 -10.71
C LYS A 305 2.76 -10.01 -11.19
N TYR A 306 3.44 -9.99 -12.34
CA TYR A 306 4.03 -11.16 -12.97
C TYR A 306 5.56 -11.25 -12.73
N ASN A 307 6.11 -10.56 -11.74
CA ASN A 307 7.55 -10.54 -11.42
C ASN A 307 8.45 -10.31 -12.66
N ASN A 308 8.05 -9.39 -13.54
CA ASN A 308 8.71 -9.05 -14.80
C ASN A 308 8.91 -10.23 -15.76
N SER A 309 8.09 -11.30 -15.68
CA SER A 309 8.20 -12.49 -16.55
C SER A 309 7.50 -12.39 -17.92
N LEU A 310 6.76 -11.31 -18.18
CA LEU A 310 6.13 -11.07 -19.48
C LEU A 310 7.12 -10.43 -20.47
N GLU A 311 6.86 -10.59 -21.77
CA GLU A 311 7.78 -10.16 -22.84
C GLU A 311 8.09 -8.66 -22.80
N GLN A 312 7.07 -7.80 -22.65
CA GLN A 312 7.27 -6.35 -22.57
C GLN A 312 8.15 -5.93 -21.37
N CYS A 313 8.10 -6.70 -20.28
CA CYS A 313 8.83 -6.47 -19.04
C CYS A 313 10.30 -6.91 -19.11
N GLN A 314 10.76 -7.55 -20.20
CA GLN A 314 12.18 -7.92 -20.37
C GLN A 314 13.05 -6.69 -20.66
N SER A 315 12.46 -5.62 -21.22
CA SER A 315 13.14 -4.34 -21.40
C SER A 315 13.06 -3.50 -20.13
N PHE A 316 14.12 -2.77 -19.79
CA PHE A 316 14.11 -1.87 -18.62
C PHE A 316 13.01 -0.81 -18.74
N ALA A 317 12.82 -0.22 -19.92
CA ALA A 317 11.77 0.77 -20.17
C ALA A 317 10.36 0.18 -19.97
N GLY A 318 10.10 -1.03 -20.45
CA GLY A 318 8.81 -1.70 -20.33
C GLY A 318 8.46 -2.22 -18.93
N GLN A 319 9.36 -2.07 -17.93
CA GLN A 319 9.06 -2.33 -16.52
C GLN A 319 8.38 -1.15 -15.82
N PHE A 320 8.28 0.02 -16.46
CA PHE A 320 7.70 1.23 -15.90
C PHE A 320 6.63 1.80 -16.82
N HIS A 321 5.52 2.28 -16.25
CA HIS A 321 4.44 2.87 -17.05
C HIS A 321 4.45 4.40 -17.07
N GLU A 322 5.02 5.06 -16.05
CA GLU A 322 5.34 6.50 -16.05
C GLU A 322 6.76 6.73 -15.55
N VAL A 323 7.34 7.89 -15.90
CA VAL A 323 8.49 8.47 -15.22
C VAL A 323 8.08 9.87 -14.74
N ILE A 324 8.08 10.06 -13.43
CA ILE A 324 7.62 11.28 -12.75
C ILE A 324 8.83 12.10 -12.30
N THR A 325 8.83 13.40 -12.56
CA THR A 325 9.84 14.35 -12.11
C THR A 325 9.19 15.48 -11.31
N GLY A 326 9.91 15.99 -10.31
CA GLY A 326 9.44 17.13 -9.52
C GLY A 326 10.36 17.48 -8.35
N LYS A 327 10.32 18.77 -7.95
CA LYS A 327 10.94 19.28 -6.73
C LYS A 327 9.93 19.20 -5.58
N ASP A 328 10.37 18.77 -4.41
CA ASP A 328 9.59 18.75 -3.16
C ASP A 328 8.26 17.96 -3.20
N ILE A 329 8.08 17.04 -4.14
CA ILE A 329 6.84 16.27 -4.33
C ILE A 329 6.80 14.92 -3.57
N THR A 330 5.59 14.42 -3.36
CA THR A 330 5.30 13.04 -2.95
C THR A 330 4.68 12.27 -4.11
N VAL A 331 5.08 11.00 -4.28
CA VAL A 331 4.49 10.05 -5.23
C VAL A 331 4.03 8.81 -4.47
N VAL A 332 2.75 8.44 -4.59
CA VAL A 332 2.19 7.24 -3.93
C VAL A 332 1.34 6.44 -4.91
N SER A 333 1.46 5.12 -4.88
CA SER A 333 0.69 4.19 -5.70
C SER A 333 -0.18 3.25 -4.85
N SER A 334 -1.48 3.17 -5.15
CA SER A 334 -2.40 2.18 -4.58
C SER A 334 -2.92 1.26 -5.69
N GLY A 335 -3.01 -0.05 -5.44
CA GLY A 335 -3.46 -0.99 -6.47
C GLY A 335 -3.63 -2.45 -6.04
N ASN A 336 -4.22 -3.25 -6.93
CA ASN A 336 -4.67 -4.60 -6.63
C ASN A 336 -3.59 -5.70 -6.79
N TYR A 337 -2.49 -5.39 -7.47
CA TYR A 337 -1.46 -6.33 -7.92
C TYR A 337 -0.53 -6.89 -6.82
N LEU A 338 -0.44 -6.26 -5.64
CA LEU A 338 0.52 -6.64 -4.60
C LEU A 338 0.06 -7.79 -3.69
N ARG A 339 -1.23 -7.83 -3.33
CA ARG A 339 -1.78 -8.79 -2.35
C ARG A 339 -3.20 -9.17 -2.76
N TYR A 340 -3.35 -10.33 -3.39
CA TYR A 340 -4.61 -10.84 -3.93
C TYR A 340 -4.68 -12.38 -3.90
N TYR A 341 -5.87 -12.93 -4.12
CA TYR A 341 -6.10 -14.35 -4.39
C TYR A 341 -7.18 -14.53 -5.48
N ARG A 342 -7.42 -15.77 -5.93
CA ARG A 342 -8.42 -16.10 -6.94
C ARG A 342 -9.48 -17.05 -6.40
N VAL A 343 -10.71 -16.90 -6.91
CA VAL A 343 -11.87 -17.78 -6.68
C VAL A 343 -12.71 -17.76 -7.96
N ASN A 344 -13.02 -18.91 -8.54
CA ASN A 344 -13.86 -19.03 -9.76
C ASN A 344 -13.38 -18.09 -10.89
N GLY A 345 -12.07 -18.03 -11.11
CA GLY A 345 -11.43 -17.13 -12.08
C GLY A 345 -11.37 -15.64 -11.72
N GLN A 346 -12.15 -15.14 -10.75
CA GLN A 346 -12.12 -13.73 -10.31
C GLN A 346 -11.02 -13.48 -9.27
N GLU A 347 -10.45 -12.27 -9.27
CA GLU A 347 -9.41 -11.85 -8.32
C GLU A 347 -9.95 -10.98 -7.19
N TYR A 348 -9.49 -11.24 -5.97
CA TYR A 348 -9.90 -10.57 -4.74
C TYR A 348 -8.66 -10.01 -4.02
N HIS A 349 -8.52 -8.69 -4.02
CA HIS A 349 -7.36 -7.99 -3.50
C HIS A 349 -7.53 -7.46 -2.07
N HIS A 350 -6.45 -6.95 -1.48
CA HIS A 350 -6.41 -6.53 -0.08
C HIS A 350 -7.08 -5.19 0.24
N ILE A 351 -7.13 -4.23 -0.69
CA ILE A 351 -7.83 -2.95 -0.49
C ILE A 351 -9.36 -3.21 -0.57
N ILE A 352 -10.10 -2.92 0.49
CA ILE A 352 -11.56 -3.15 0.56
C ILE A 352 -12.30 -1.83 0.43
N ASN A 353 -13.42 -1.80 -0.29
CA ASN A 353 -14.30 -0.64 -0.38
C ASN A 353 -15.25 -0.61 0.84
N PRO A 354 -15.22 0.44 1.70
CA PRO A 354 -16.08 0.50 2.89
C PRO A 354 -17.59 0.50 2.60
N LYS A 355 -18.01 0.96 1.41
CA LYS A 355 -19.42 1.05 1.03
C LYS A 355 -20.01 -0.29 0.57
N THR A 356 -19.18 -1.18 0.00
CA THR A 356 -19.62 -2.49 -0.50
C THR A 356 -19.16 -3.66 0.35
N LEU A 357 -18.15 -3.49 1.20
CA LEU A 357 -17.47 -4.54 1.97
C LEU A 357 -16.67 -5.56 1.11
N TYR A 358 -16.53 -5.31 -0.20
CA TYR A 358 -15.77 -6.13 -1.15
C TYR A 358 -14.53 -5.39 -1.69
N PRO A 359 -13.51 -6.11 -2.20
CA PRO A 359 -12.47 -5.52 -3.05
C PRO A 359 -13.07 -4.86 -4.30
N LYS A 360 -12.39 -3.84 -4.86
CA LYS A 360 -12.79 -3.20 -6.12
C LYS A 360 -12.54 -4.15 -7.30
N LYS A 361 -13.48 -4.21 -8.25
CA LYS A 361 -13.40 -5.14 -9.40
C LYS A 361 -12.81 -4.54 -10.68
N ALA A 362 -12.63 -3.22 -10.75
CA ALA A 362 -12.21 -2.51 -11.96
C ALA A 362 -11.04 -1.55 -11.67
N GLY A 363 -10.17 -1.33 -12.66
CA GLY A 363 -8.86 -0.67 -12.47
C GLY A 363 -7.80 -1.64 -11.97
N ILE A 364 -6.53 -1.27 -12.13
CA ILE A 364 -5.36 -2.01 -11.62
C ILE A 364 -4.62 -1.18 -10.57
N SER A 365 -4.34 0.09 -10.86
CA SER A 365 -3.68 1.02 -9.94
C SER A 365 -4.16 2.46 -10.10
N THR A 366 -3.91 3.26 -9.07
CA THR A 366 -3.91 4.72 -9.09
C THR A 366 -2.56 5.18 -8.53
N THR A 367 -1.85 6.01 -9.29
CA THR A 367 -0.66 6.72 -8.81
C THR A 367 -0.98 8.19 -8.70
N ILE A 368 -0.60 8.82 -7.59
CA ILE A 368 -0.80 10.25 -7.36
C ILE A 368 0.53 10.98 -7.21
N VAL A 369 0.54 12.26 -7.55
CA VAL A 369 1.61 13.21 -7.25
C VAL A 369 1.02 14.35 -6.42
N MET A 370 1.69 14.72 -5.33
CA MET A 370 1.29 15.84 -4.48
C MET A 370 2.46 16.78 -4.18
N ASN A 371 2.21 18.09 -4.19
CA ASN A 371 3.20 19.14 -3.92
C ASN A 371 2.93 19.90 -2.60
N ASP A 372 1.69 19.92 -2.10
CA ASP A 372 1.34 20.36 -0.74
C ASP A 372 0.50 19.27 -0.03
N ASN A 373 0.24 19.43 1.28
CA ASN A 373 -0.59 18.54 2.12
C ASN A 373 -0.22 17.04 2.03
N GLN A 374 1.04 16.78 1.72
CA GLN A 374 1.58 15.51 1.25
C GLN A 374 1.52 14.37 2.28
N ILE A 375 1.37 14.72 3.57
CA ILE A 375 1.12 13.79 4.68
C ILE A 375 -0.09 12.87 4.42
N TYR A 376 -1.07 13.35 3.63
CA TYR A 376 -2.30 12.63 3.31
C TYR A 376 -2.25 11.81 2.01
N ALA A 377 -1.11 11.76 1.31
CA ALA A 377 -1.00 11.08 0.02
C ALA A 377 -1.37 9.58 0.07
N ASP A 378 -1.06 8.90 1.19
CA ASP A 378 -1.39 7.49 1.46
C ASP A 378 -2.91 7.25 1.55
N ILE A 379 -3.63 8.25 2.08
CA ILE A 379 -5.10 8.29 2.18
C ILE A 379 -5.70 8.52 0.79
N ILE A 380 -5.23 9.57 0.12
CA ILE A 380 -5.80 10.05 -1.15
C ILE A 380 -5.59 9.02 -2.26
N SER A 381 -4.43 8.38 -2.35
CA SER A 381 -4.19 7.31 -3.34
C SER A 381 -5.14 6.13 -3.11
N THR A 382 -5.42 5.79 -1.85
CA THR A 382 -6.35 4.72 -1.47
C THR A 382 -7.80 5.09 -1.77
N ALA A 383 -8.22 6.32 -1.47
CA ALA A 383 -9.56 6.81 -1.77
C ALA A 383 -9.82 6.92 -3.28
N LEU A 384 -8.92 7.55 -4.04
CA LEU A 384 -9.02 7.67 -5.51
C LEU A 384 -8.89 6.33 -6.23
N PHE A 385 -8.20 5.35 -5.64
CA PHE A 385 -8.22 3.98 -6.11
C PHE A 385 -9.58 3.29 -5.87
N LEU A 386 -10.30 3.61 -4.77
CA LEU A 386 -11.59 2.99 -4.45
C LEU A 386 -12.79 3.65 -5.13
N MET A 387 -12.79 4.98 -5.30
CA MET A 387 -13.84 5.77 -5.94
C MET A 387 -14.20 5.30 -7.36
N PRO A 388 -15.43 5.55 -7.86
CA PRO A 388 -15.77 5.48 -9.28
C PRO A 388 -14.83 6.36 -10.11
N LEU A 389 -14.42 5.92 -11.30
CA LEU A 389 -13.36 6.60 -12.06
C LEU A 389 -13.67 8.08 -12.38
N ASN A 390 -14.90 8.38 -12.79
CA ASN A 390 -15.32 9.74 -13.10
C ASN A 390 -15.36 10.64 -11.85
N GLU A 391 -15.73 10.07 -10.69
CA GLU A 391 -15.75 10.76 -9.40
C GLU A 391 -14.33 11.04 -8.92
N ALA A 392 -13.42 10.07 -9.06
CA ALA A 392 -12.00 10.19 -8.72
C ALA A 392 -11.31 11.27 -9.56
N ILE A 393 -11.50 11.24 -10.89
CA ILE A 393 -10.98 12.29 -11.80
C ILE A 393 -11.56 13.66 -11.45
N ASN A 394 -12.87 13.74 -11.14
CA ASN A 394 -13.51 14.99 -10.76
C ASN A 394 -13.01 15.53 -9.41
N TYR A 395 -12.76 14.66 -8.43
CA TYR A 395 -12.16 15.03 -7.15
C TYR A 395 -10.75 15.61 -7.34
N THR A 396 -9.90 14.91 -8.10
CA THR A 396 -8.52 15.36 -8.37
C THR A 396 -8.52 16.69 -9.11
N ASN A 397 -9.30 16.84 -10.19
CA ASN A 397 -9.39 18.07 -10.98
C ASN A 397 -9.98 19.30 -10.21
N HIS A 398 -10.46 19.13 -8.98
CA HIS A 398 -10.92 20.22 -8.10
C HIS A 398 -10.01 20.46 -6.88
N ASN A 399 -8.90 19.72 -6.73
CA ASN A 399 -7.95 19.86 -5.62
C ASN A 399 -6.53 20.11 -6.16
N ASN A 400 -6.08 21.38 -6.14
CA ASN A 400 -4.83 21.83 -6.77
C ASN A 400 -3.56 21.11 -6.27
N ASP A 401 -3.58 20.56 -5.05
CA ASP A 401 -2.41 19.95 -4.42
C ASP A 401 -2.18 18.49 -4.88
N VAL A 402 -3.06 17.91 -5.70
CA VAL A 402 -2.99 16.52 -6.16
C VAL A 402 -3.28 16.37 -7.66
N GLU A 403 -2.37 15.70 -8.37
CA GLU A 403 -2.61 15.14 -9.70
C GLU A 403 -2.54 13.60 -9.63
N ALA A 404 -3.21 12.89 -10.53
CA ALA A 404 -3.31 11.44 -10.49
C ALA A 404 -3.43 10.79 -11.88
N ILE A 405 -3.00 9.53 -11.95
CA ILE A 405 -3.16 8.64 -13.11
C ILE A 405 -3.70 7.29 -12.67
N TRP A 406 -4.70 6.79 -13.40
CA TRP A 406 -5.36 5.50 -13.19
C TRP A 406 -4.99 4.55 -14.31
N TYR A 407 -4.36 3.42 -13.97
CA TYR A 407 -4.08 2.31 -14.88
C TYR A 407 -5.30 1.36 -14.87
N LEU A 408 -5.99 1.24 -16.01
CA LEU A 408 -7.35 0.69 -16.04
C LEU A 408 -7.42 -0.82 -16.26
N ASN A 409 -6.60 -1.36 -17.17
CA ASN A 409 -6.63 -2.77 -17.57
C ASN A 409 -5.26 -3.24 -18.08
N ALA A 410 -5.10 -4.55 -18.29
CA ALA A 410 -3.83 -5.15 -18.68
C ALA A 410 -3.41 -4.91 -20.15
N ALA A 411 -4.17 -4.12 -20.93
CA ALA A 411 -3.75 -3.65 -22.25
C ALA A 411 -2.99 -2.31 -22.19
N GLY A 412 -2.88 -1.70 -20.99
CA GLY A 412 -2.17 -0.43 -20.78
C GLY A 412 -3.06 0.80 -20.91
N ASP A 413 -4.38 0.66 -20.95
CA ASP A 413 -5.32 1.80 -20.96
C ASP A 413 -5.17 2.63 -19.67
N LYS A 414 -5.07 3.96 -19.83
CA LYS A 414 -4.91 4.92 -18.72
C LYS A 414 -5.92 6.06 -18.80
N LYS A 415 -6.15 6.72 -17.66
CA LYS A 415 -6.73 8.07 -17.56
C LYS A 415 -5.89 8.89 -16.58
N GLU A 416 -5.80 10.19 -16.80
CA GLU A 416 -5.07 11.13 -15.95
C GLU A 416 -5.89 12.39 -15.67
N SER A 417 -5.56 13.09 -14.60
CA SER A 417 -6.07 14.43 -14.29
C SER A 417 -5.41 15.50 -15.16
N ASN A 418 -5.98 16.71 -15.18
CA ASN A 418 -5.73 17.73 -16.20
C ASN A 418 -4.25 18.19 -16.33
N ASN A 419 -3.49 18.13 -15.23
CA ASN A 419 -2.12 18.65 -15.15
C ASN A 419 -1.09 17.57 -14.76
N PHE A 420 -1.49 16.29 -14.67
CA PHE A 420 -0.57 15.18 -14.36
C PHE A 420 0.64 15.13 -15.31
N LYS A 421 0.41 15.46 -16.59
CA LYS A 421 1.42 15.63 -17.63
C LYS A 421 2.57 16.58 -17.24
N ASP A 422 2.34 17.56 -16.37
CA ASP A 422 3.33 18.57 -15.98
C ASP A 422 4.38 17.98 -15.00
N TYR A 423 4.06 16.84 -14.38
CA TYR A 423 4.97 16.01 -13.59
C TYR A 423 5.58 14.86 -14.40
N ARG A 424 5.13 14.62 -15.64
CA ARG A 424 5.69 13.56 -16.50
C ARG A 424 7.03 14.02 -17.08
N MET A 425 8.08 13.21 -16.89
CA MET A 425 9.37 13.48 -17.49
C MET A 425 9.26 13.46 -19.03
N SER A 426 9.60 14.57 -19.67
CA SER A 426 9.83 14.61 -21.11
C SER A 426 11.07 13.77 -21.46
N LEU A 427 10.94 12.89 -22.45
CA LEU A 427 11.98 11.98 -22.95
C LEU A 427 12.52 12.47 -24.31
#